data_AF-A0A485C0Y7-F1
#
_entry.id   AF-A0A485C0Y7-F1
#
_cell.length_a   1.000
_cell.length_b   1.000
_cell.length_c   1.000
_cell.angle_alpha   90.00
_cell.angle_beta   90.00
_cell.angle_gamma   90.00
#
_symmetry.space_group_name_H-M   'P 1'
#
loop_
_entity.id
_entity.type
_entity.pdbx_description
1 polymer ?
#
loop_
_entity_poly.entity_id
_entity_poly.type
_entity_poly.pdbx_seq_one_letter_code
_entity_poly.pdbx_strand_id
1 'polypeptide(L)'
;MPCATSQREQARYTTTLDHVTLLTCAAELITEEGFFCVVLPVDIGNTFVQRAQTMGWHLRLRTDVAETEMRPPHRVLLAFSPTAGECFSDRLIVRGPEQQYSEGFTALTQDFYLFM
;
A
#
# COMPACT_ATOMS: atom_id res chain seq x y z
N MET A 1 1.94 -21.54 -15.74
CA MET A 1 1.15 -21.05 -16.89
C MET A 1 1.93 -19.92 -17.52
N PRO A 2 2.46 -20.04 -18.75
CA PRO A 2 3.16 -18.94 -19.39
C PRO A 2 2.16 -17.83 -19.72
N CYS A 3 2.59 -16.57 -19.61
CA CYS A 3 1.71 -15.43 -19.76
C CYS A 3 1.43 -15.13 -21.24
N ALA A 4 0.19 -14.73 -21.56
CA ALA A 4 -0.26 -14.54 -22.94
C ALA A 4 0.32 -13.29 -23.64
N THR A 5 1.20 -12.51 -23.01
CA THR A 5 1.77 -11.26 -23.57
C THR A 5 3.00 -10.79 -22.78
N SER A 6 4.02 -10.30 -23.48
CA SER A 6 5.27 -9.76 -22.90
C SER A 6 5.04 -8.57 -21.95
N GLN A 7 4.02 -7.73 -22.22
CA GLN A 7 3.62 -6.62 -21.34
C GLN A 7 3.05 -7.09 -20.00
N ARG A 8 2.34 -8.23 -19.97
CA ARG A 8 1.85 -8.82 -18.71
C ARG A 8 2.95 -9.50 -17.92
N GLU A 9 3.97 -10.00 -18.60
CA GLU A 9 5.22 -10.42 -17.96
C GLU A 9 5.94 -9.23 -17.35
N GLN A 10 6.15 -8.12 -18.05
CA GLN A 10 6.77 -6.91 -17.47
C GLN A 10 5.97 -6.29 -16.30
N ALA A 11 4.63 -6.40 -16.30
CA ALA A 11 3.82 -5.93 -15.18
C ALA A 11 3.79 -6.91 -13.98
N ARG A 12 4.09 -8.20 -14.19
CA ARG A 12 4.14 -9.23 -13.11
C ARG A 12 5.54 -9.50 -12.60
N TYR A 13 6.55 -9.37 -13.45
CA TYR A 13 7.95 -9.46 -13.11
C TYR A 13 8.42 -8.03 -12.93
N THR A 14 8.74 -7.65 -11.69
CA THR A 14 9.44 -6.40 -11.30
C THR A 14 10.87 -6.36 -11.89
N THR A 15 11.02 -6.54 -13.20
CA THR A 15 12.32 -6.51 -13.89
C THR A 15 12.72 -5.10 -14.29
N THR A 16 11.79 -4.12 -14.31
CA THR A 16 12.06 -2.74 -14.72
C THR A 16 11.77 -1.67 -13.67
N LEU A 17 10.95 -1.94 -12.65
CA LEU A 17 10.60 -0.96 -11.62
C LEU A 17 10.82 -1.56 -10.23
N ASP A 18 12.08 -1.55 -9.78
CA ASP A 18 12.40 -1.86 -8.39
C ASP A 18 11.95 -0.73 -7.44
N HIS A 19 12.00 -0.98 -6.14
CA HIS A 19 11.56 0.00 -5.15
C HIS A 19 12.36 1.31 -5.19
N VAL A 20 13.64 1.25 -5.55
CA VAL A 20 14.49 2.45 -5.64
C VAL A 20 14.01 3.31 -6.80
N THR A 21 13.87 2.71 -7.98
CA THR A 21 13.43 3.40 -9.19
C THR A 21 12.04 3.99 -8.99
N LEU A 22 11.13 3.25 -8.35
CA LEU A 22 9.78 3.74 -8.03
C LEU A 22 9.82 4.98 -7.12
N LEU A 23 10.61 4.95 -6.05
CA LEU A 23 10.74 6.08 -5.13
C LEU A 23 11.40 7.29 -5.80
N THR A 24 12.40 7.08 -6.66
CA THR A 24 13.03 8.16 -7.43
C THR A 24 12.03 8.81 -8.38
N CYS A 25 11.32 8.03 -9.20
CA CYS A 25 10.32 8.56 -10.12
C CYS A 25 9.18 9.28 -9.38
N ALA A 26 8.74 8.75 -8.23
CA ALA A 26 7.74 9.43 -7.41
C ALA A 26 8.24 10.79 -6.92
N ALA A 27 9.52 10.93 -6.58
CA ALA A 27 10.09 12.18 -6.06
C ALA A 27 10.15 13.26 -7.14
N GLU A 28 10.37 12.88 -8.39
CA GLU A 28 10.41 13.79 -9.54
C GLU A 28 9.02 14.31 -9.94
N LEU A 29 7.96 13.56 -9.64
CA LEU A 29 6.60 13.84 -10.10
C LEU A 29 5.68 14.43 -9.02
N ILE A 30 6.04 14.29 -7.75
CA ILE A 30 5.19 14.70 -6.63
C ILE A 30 5.28 16.20 -6.35
N THR A 31 4.20 16.78 -5.84
CA THR A 31 4.20 18.15 -5.31
C THR A 31 4.72 18.18 -3.87
N GLU A 32 5.07 19.36 -3.35
CA GLU A 32 5.56 19.54 -1.97
C GLU A 32 4.58 19.03 -0.89
N GLU A 33 3.28 19.11 -1.17
CA GLU A 33 2.20 18.65 -0.30
C GLU A 33 1.59 17.30 -0.74
N GLY A 34 2.17 16.67 -1.76
CA GLY A 34 1.64 15.45 -2.34
C GLY A 34 1.89 14.20 -1.48
N PHE A 35 1.11 13.16 -1.78
CA PHE A 35 1.30 11.82 -1.20
C PHE A 35 1.56 10.78 -2.27
N PHE A 36 2.60 9.99 -2.06
CA PHE A 36 2.89 8.78 -2.82
C PHE A 36 2.38 7.57 -2.04
N CYS A 37 1.41 6.86 -2.60
CA CYS A 37 0.69 5.79 -1.91
C CYS A 37 0.94 4.41 -2.55
N VAL A 38 1.15 3.38 -1.72
CA VAL A 38 1.36 2.00 -2.16
C VAL A 38 0.60 1.01 -1.30
N VAL A 39 0.23 -0.14 -1.89
CA VAL A 39 -0.34 -1.29 -1.19
C VAL A 39 0.59 -2.48 -1.37
N LEU A 40 1.18 -2.96 -0.27
CA LEU A 40 2.25 -3.97 -0.31
C LEU A 40 1.98 -5.12 0.68
N PRO A 41 2.53 -6.33 0.46
CA PRO A 41 2.68 -7.32 1.54
C PRO A 41 3.47 -6.72 2.71
N VAL A 42 3.13 -7.07 3.95
CA VAL A 42 3.71 -6.45 5.16
C VAL A 42 5.24 -6.48 5.16
N ASP A 43 5.86 -7.62 4.85
CA ASP A 43 7.33 -7.76 4.86
C ASP A 43 8.00 -6.86 3.81
N ILE A 44 7.40 -6.79 2.62
CA ILE A 44 7.85 -5.93 1.52
C ILE A 44 7.66 -4.46 1.91
N GLY A 45 6.50 -4.10 2.49
CA GLY A 45 6.18 -2.75 2.95
C GLY A 45 7.13 -2.26 4.04
N ASN A 46 7.48 -3.11 5.02
CA ASN A 46 8.44 -2.75 6.05
C ASN A 46 9.83 -2.45 5.44
N THR A 47 10.29 -3.27 4.50
CA THR A 47 11.53 -3.03 3.77
C THR A 47 11.46 -1.76 2.90
N PHE A 48 10.29 -1.51 2.31
CA PHE A 48 10.02 -0.31 1.50
C PHE A 48 10.09 0.97 2.34
N VAL A 49 9.49 0.98 3.54
CA VAL A 49 9.52 2.12 4.47
C VAL A 49 10.96 2.49 4.83
N GLN A 50 11.78 1.49 5.22
CA GLN A 50 13.18 1.74 5.57
C GLN A 50 13.94 2.38 4.40
N ARG A 51 13.73 1.87 3.19
CA ARG A 51 14.35 2.43 1.99
C ARG A 51 13.86 3.83 1.67
N ALA A 52 12.56 4.07 1.75
CA ALA A 52 11.96 5.39 1.52
C ALA A 52 12.54 6.43 2.48
N GLN A 53 12.67 6.09 3.76
CA GLN A 53 13.29 6.96 4.78
C GLN A 53 14.74 7.34 4.43
N THR A 54 15.55 6.39 3.95
CA THR A 54 16.93 6.69 3.51
C THR A 54 17.00 7.61 2.29
N MET A 55 15.91 7.72 1.53
CA MET A 55 15.78 8.56 0.35
C MET A 55 15.07 9.89 0.65
N GLY A 56 14.84 10.23 1.91
CA GLY A 56 14.22 11.49 2.33
C GLY A 56 12.69 11.50 2.32
N TRP A 57 12.05 10.34 2.10
CA TRP A 57 10.60 10.23 2.22
C TRP A 57 10.17 10.07 3.67
N HIS A 58 9.05 10.70 4.01
CA HIS A 58 8.43 10.62 5.32
C HIS A 58 7.16 9.78 5.24
N LEU A 59 7.11 8.68 6.01
CA LEU A 59 5.86 7.93 6.17
C LEU A 59 4.87 8.78 6.97
N ARG A 60 3.67 8.95 6.44
CA ARG A 60 2.62 9.79 7.03
C ARG A 60 1.37 9.01 7.39
N LEU A 61 1.02 7.98 6.61
CA LEU A 61 -0.11 7.10 6.90
C LEU A 61 0.33 5.63 6.73
N ARG A 62 -0.09 4.79 7.67
CA ARG A 62 0.05 3.34 7.62
C ARG A 62 -1.25 2.68 8.06
N THR A 63 -1.85 1.86 7.20
CA THR A 63 -2.97 1.00 7.57
C THR A 63 -2.58 -0.45 7.42
N ASP A 64 -2.50 -1.18 8.52
CA ASP A 64 -2.25 -2.62 8.51
C ASP A 64 -3.56 -3.38 8.27
N VAL A 65 -3.61 -4.20 7.21
CA VAL A 65 -4.82 -4.89 6.77
C VAL A 65 -4.74 -6.38 7.10
N ALA A 66 -5.71 -6.84 7.89
CA ALA A 66 -5.88 -8.24 8.24
C ALA A 66 -7.21 -8.78 7.72
N GLU A 67 -7.26 -10.07 7.36
CA GLU A 67 -8.49 -10.70 6.87
C GLU A 67 -9.57 -10.72 7.96
N THR A 68 -9.19 -11.10 9.18
CA THR A 68 -10.04 -11.11 10.37
C THR A 68 -9.23 -10.58 11.56
N GLU A 69 -9.91 -10.25 12.65
CA GLU A 69 -9.28 -9.76 13.88
C GLU A 69 -8.21 -10.73 14.45
N MET A 70 -8.48 -12.04 14.32
CA MET A 70 -7.62 -13.12 14.81
C MET A 70 -6.39 -13.38 13.94
N ARG A 71 -6.37 -12.90 12.69
CA ARG A 71 -5.25 -13.13 11.77
C ARG A 71 -4.28 -11.95 11.78
N PRO A 72 -2.97 -12.20 11.62
CA PRO A 72 -2.02 -11.12 11.46
C PRO A 72 -2.29 -10.36 10.15
N PRO A 73 -1.92 -9.07 10.08
CA PRO A 73 -1.96 -8.32 8.83
C PRO A 73 -1.10 -8.99 7.75
N HIS A 74 -1.59 -8.96 6.51
CA HIS A 74 -0.90 -9.54 5.35
C HIS A 74 -0.68 -8.51 4.22
N ARG A 75 -1.29 -7.33 4.37
CA ARG A 75 -1.08 -6.16 3.53
C ARG A 75 -0.93 -4.92 4.41
N VAL A 76 -0.26 -3.93 3.84
CA VAL A 76 -0.13 -2.59 4.42
C VAL A 76 -0.40 -1.56 3.32
N LEU A 77 -1.21 -0.56 3.64
CA LEU A 77 -1.36 0.66 2.85
C LEU A 77 -0.42 1.69 3.44
N LEU A 78 0.41 2.31 2.61
CA LEU A 78 1.40 3.28 3.04
C LEU A 78 1.25 4.54 2.21
N ALA A 79 1.29 5.70 2.86
CA ALA A 79 1.37 7.00 2.19
C ALA A 79 2.61 7.75 2.66
N PHE A 80 3.44 8.18 1.71
CA PHE A 80 4.67 8.92 1.93
C PHE A 80 4.55 10.35 1.41
N SER A 81 5.22 11.29 2.08
CA SER A 81 5.32 12.69 1.66
C SER A 81 6.79 13.10 1.57
N PRO A 82 7.16 14.03 0.67
CA PRO A 82 8.49 14.65 0.70
C PRO A 82 8.69 15.56 1.93
N THR A 83 7.60 15.90 2.64
CA THR A 83 7.62 16.76 3.81
C THR A 83 7.38 15.97 5.09
N ALA A 84 8.20 16.24 6.11
CA ALA A 84 8.08 15.64 7.43
C ALA A 84 6.74 15.97 8.09
N GLY A 85 6.27 15.09 8.95
CA GLY A 85 5.07 15.30 9.74
C GLY A 85 4.71 14.08 10.56
N GLU A 86 3.59 14.17 11.27
CA GLU A 86 3.08 13.05 12.07
C GLU A 86 2.74 11.85 11.18
N CYS A 87 3.05 10.66 11.70
CA CYS A 87 2.70 9.39 11.09
C CYS A 87 1.50 8.81 11.84
N PHE A 88 0.36 8.72 11.16
CA PHE A 88 -0.81 8.03 11.70
C PHE A 88 -0.77 6.57 11.31
N SER A 89 -1.11 5.70 12.27
CA SER A 89 -1.15 4.27 12.04
C SER A 89 -2.43 3.68 12.61
N ASP A 90 -3.12 2.89 11.79
CA ASP A 90 -4.35 2.21 12.16
C ASP A 90 -4.39 0.79 11.58
N ARG A 91 -5.50 0.10 11.83
CA ARG A 91 -5.72 -1.28 11.41
C ARG A 91 -7.07 -1.41 10.75
N LEU A 92 -7.10 -2.11 9.62
CA LEU A 92 -8.31 -2.45 8.89
C LEU A 92 -8.53 -3.96 8.95
N ILE A 93 -9.71 -4.37 9.39
CA ILE A 93 -10.16 -5.77 9.31
C ILE A 93 -11.09 -5.92 8.13
N VAL A 94 -10.85 -6.88 7.23
CA VAL A 94 -11.70 -7.06 6.04
C VAL A 94 -13.03 -7.71 6.40
N ARG A 95 -13.01 -8.77 7.22
CA ARG A 95 -14.18 -9.54 7.62
C ARG A 95 -14.41 -9.51 9.13
N GLY A 96 -15.63 -9.13 9.53
CA GLY A 96 -16.08 -9.15 10.91
C GLY A 96 -16.37 -10.56 11.46
N PRO A 97 -16.90 -10.67 12.70
CA PRO A 97 -17.15 -11.95 13.37
C PRO A 97 -18.00 -12.95 12.58
N GLU A 98 -18.97 -12.46 11.78
CA GLU A 98 -19.88 -13.28 10.97
C GLU A 98 -19.38 -13.55 9.54
N GLN A 99 -18.11 -13.30 9.24
CA GLN A 99 -17.53 -13.39 7.88
C GLN A 99 -18.13 -12.41 6.86
N GLN A 100 -18.94 -11.45 7.31
CA GLN A 100 -19.41 -10.32 6.50
C GLN A 100 -18.30 -9.26 6.38
N TYR A 101 -18.36 -8.42 5.35
CA TYR A 101 -17.44 -7.27 5.27
C TYR A 101 -17.60 -6.40 6.50
N SER A 102 -16.48 -5.99 7.10
CA SER A 102 -16.52 -5.09 8.25
C SER A 102 -17.04 -3.71 7.84
N GLU A 103 -17.58 -2.96 8.78
CA GLU A 103 -17.98 -1.57 8.54
C GLU A 103 -16.83 -0.71 8.02
N GLY A 104 -15.61 -0.89 8.55
CA GLY A 104 -14.43 -0.14 8.11
C GLY A 104 -14.03 -0.47 6.66
N PHE A 105 -14.12 -1.75 6.27
CA PHE A 105 -13.85 -2.14 4.89
C PHE A 105 -14.93 -1.63 3.94
N THR A 106 -16.20 -1.73 4.35
CA THR A 106 -17.34 -1.22 3.60
C THR A 106 -17.25 0.28 3.38
N ALA A 107 -17.00 1.06 4.44
CA ALA A 107 -16.84 2.51 4.33
C ALA A 107 -15.70 2.89 3.38
N LEU A 108 -14.60 2.12 3.35
CA LEU A 108 -13.47 2.37 2.47
C LEU A 108 -13.76 2.04 0.99
N THR A 109 -14.54 1.00 0.72
CA THR A 109 -14.67 0.45 -0.64
C THR A 109 -16.04 0.62 -1.29
N GLN A 110 -17.07 1.05 -0.56
CA GLN A 110 -18.46 1.11 -1.07
C GLN A 110 -18.60 1.87 -2.39
N ASP A 111 -17.85 2.96 -2.59
CA ASP A 111 -17.94 3.76 -3.82
C ASP A 111 -17.41 3.02 -5.06
N PHE A 112 -16.70 1.90 -4.86
CA PHE A 112 -16.10 1.08 -5.92
C PHE A 112 -16.82 -0.24 -6.17
N TYR A 113 -17.75 -0.65 -5.30
CA TYR A 113 -18.48 -1.91 -5.41
C TYR A 113 -19.97 -1.68 -5.60
N LEU A 114 -20.57 -2.38 -6.57
CA LEU A 114 -22.01 -2.30 -6.86
C LEU A 114 -22.87 -2.89 -5.73
N PHE A 115 -22.34 -3.88 -5.01
CA PHE A 115 -22.98 -4.55 -3.89
C PHE A 115 -21.91 -4.92 -2.86
N MET A 116 -22.16 -4.61 -1.59
CA MET A 116 -21.31 -4.95 -0.45
C MET A 116 -22.08 -5.78 0.58
#